data_AF-A0A8H6NXW1-F1
#
_entry.id   AF-A0A8H6NXW1-F1
#
_cell.length_a   1.000
_cell.length_b   1.000
_cell.length_c   1.000
_cell.angle_alpha   90.00
_cell.angle_beta   90.00
_cell.angle_gamma   90.00
#
_symmetry.space_group_name_H-M   'P 1'
#
loop_
_entity.id
_entity.type
_entity.pdbx_description
1 polymer ?
#
loop_
_entity_poly.entity_id
_entity_poly.type
_entity_poly.pdbx_seq_one_letter_code
_entity_poly.pdbx_strand_id
1 'polypeptide(L)'
;MNGTLSCPPPWGVPGTSSPITLRFLDPAGAKTGKALSTGNPCDWLPLADGSTIRASLVDVSNPDVFVRVADLGIPADEDLTPQAVEGNVRLKAMLEEMRRAGASAMGLDPDVESVPKIVLLFDNPSPGTDIRCLAMSMGQAHKAVPLTLALCLGAASQLPETIPWQAMGGQKAIVSHC
;
A
#
# COMPACT_ATOMS: atom_id res chain seq x y z
N MET A 1 -11.97 18.14 -0.88
CA MET A 1 -11.77 16.69 -1.00
C MET A 1 -13.15 16.08 -1.19
N ASN A 2 -13.58 15.89 -2.45
CA ASN A 2 -14.87 15.27 -2.79
C ASN A 2 -14.59 14.03 -3.64
N GLY A 3 -13.92 13.04 -3.07
CA GLY A 3 -13.77 11.72 -3.68
C GLY A 3 -14.86 10.79 -3.14
N THR A 4 -15.52 10.07 -4.02
CA THR A 4 -16.49 9.03 -3.63
C THR A 4 -15.75 7.70 -3.72
N LEU A 5 -15.64 6.99 -2.59
CA LEU A 5 -15.19 5.61 -2.56
C LEU A 5 -16.36 4.74 -3.05
N SER A 6 -16.22 4.13 -4.22
CA SER A 6 -17.21 3.18 -4.75
C SER A 6 -16.54 1.87 -5.07
N CYS A 7 -17.21 0.77 -4.74
CA CYS A 7 -16.58 -0.53 -4.68
C CYS A 7 -17.68 -1.60 -4.99
N PRO A 8 -17.49 -2.59 -5.90
CA PRO A 8 -18.46 -3.68 -6.24
C PRO A 8 -18.39 -5.03 -5.43
N PRO A 9 -19.51 -5.59 -4.93
CA PRO A 9 -19.59 -6.63 -3.87
C PRO A 9 -18.86 -7.97 -4.11
N PRO A 10 -18.58 -8.78 -3.04
CA PRO A 10 -19.06 -8.64 -1.66
C PRO A 10 -18.16 -7.78 -0.75
N TRP A 11 -18.77 -6.75 -0.16
CA TRP A 11 -18.13 -5.82 0.77
C TRP A 11 -17.95 -6.43 2.16
N GLY A 12 -16.88 -6.06 2.84
CA GLY A 12 -16.62 -6.41 4.24
C GLY A 12 -17.73 -6.02 5.25
N VAL A 13 -18.80 -5.36 4.79
CA VAL A 13 -20.05 -5.13 5.52
C VAL A 13 -21.24 -5.58 4.64
N PRO A 14 -22.04 -6.58 5.07
CA PRO A 14 -23.23 -7.01 4.34
C PRO A 14 -24.34 -5.94 4.33
N GLY A 15 -25.04 -5.79 3.20
CA GLY A 15 -26.21 -4.92 3.07
C GLY A 15 -25.90 -3.48 2.64
N THR A 16 -26.82 -2.56 2.94
CA THR A 16 -26.70 -1.12 2.64
C THR A 16 -26.75 -0.29 3.92
N SER A 17 -26.05 0.84 3.95
CA SER A 17 -26.05 1.75 5.10
C SER A 17 -25.90 3.20 4.64
N SER A 18 -26.26 4.15 5.50
CA SER A 18 -26.08 5.57 5.20
C SER A 18 -24.59 5.95 5.10
N PRO A 19 -24.18 6.77 4.13
CA PRO A 19 -22.78 7.18 3.99
C PRO A 19 -22.33 8.06 5.17
N ILE A 20 -21.16 7.77 5.73
CA ILE A 20 -20.48 8.61 6.72
C ILE A 20 -19.26 9.24 6.04
N THR A 21 -19.24 10.57 5.94
CA THR A 21 -18.09 11.30 5.40
C THR A 21 -17.11 11.63 6.52
N LEU A 22 -15.88 11.11 6.41
CA LEU A 22 -14.79 11.41 7.33
C LEU A 22 -13.78 12.35 6.65
N ARG A 23 -13.28 13.33 7.41
CA ARG A 23 -12.23 14.24 6.95
C ARG A 23 -11.10 14.30 7.96
N PHE A 24 -9.89 14.06 7.49
CA PHE A 24 -8.67 14.14 8.28
C PHE A 24 -7.96 15.45 7.92
N LEU A 25 -7.75 16.33 8.90
CA LEU A 25 -7.30 17.71 8.64
C LEU A 25 -5.80 17.80 8.37
N ASP A 26 -4.98 17.12 9.16
CA ASP A 26 -3.53 17.09 9.00
C ASP A 26 -2.98 15.69 9.30
N PRO A 27 -3.21 14.71 8.39
CA PRO A 27 -2.81 13.33 8.63
C PRO A 27 -1.34 13.06 8.29
N ALA A 28 -0.58 14.00 7.73
CA ALA A 28 0.77 13.76 7.25
C ALA A 28 1.79 13.56 8.40
N GLY A 29 2.70 12.62 8.25
CA GLY A 29 3.81 12.41 9.18
C GLY A 29 3.39 11.89 10.56
N ALA A 30 2.36 11.03 10.63
CA ALA A 30 1.81 10.54 11.89
C ALA A 30 2.83 9.81 12.79
N LYS A 31 3.87 9.22 12.20
CA LYS A 31 4.96 8.51 12.87
C LYS A 31 6.35 9.06 12.54
N THR A 32 6.56 9.59 11.34
CA THR A 32 7.87 10.04 10.85
C THR A 32 7.99 11.57 10.79
N GLY A 33 6.90 12.29 11.00
CA GLY A 33 6.85 13.76 10.94
C GLY A 33 6.82 14.34 9.52
N LYS A 34 6.83 13.50 8.47
CA LYS A 34 6.76 13.93 7.06
C LYS A 34 5.90 12.99 6.24
N ALA A 35 5.21 13.52 5.22
CA ALA A 35 4.46 12.68 4.27
C ALA A 35 5.37 11.73 3.48
N LEU A 36 6.50 12.23 2.96
CA LEU A 36 7.57 11.40 2.38
C LEU A 36 8.67 11.26 3.43
N SER A 37 8.80 10.07 4.00
CA SER A 37 9.62 9.87 5.21
C SER A 37 11.12 10.11 4.94
N THR A 38 11.59 9.73 3.75
CA THR A 38 12.96 9.96 3.25
C THR A 38 13.13 11.29 2.52
N GLY A 39 12.03 11.96 2.18
CA GLY A 39 12.00 13.13 1.30
C GLY A 39 11.97 12.80 -0.19
N ASN A 40 12.15 11.53 -0.58
CA ASN A 40 12.08 11.07 -1.97
C ASN A 40 10.70 10.48 -2.30
N PRO A 41 10.17 10.66 -3.52
CA PRO A 41 8.97 9.96 -3.97
C PRO A 41 9.15 8.44 -4.05
N CYS A 42 10.35 7.99 -4.43
CA CYS A 42 10.75 6.59 -4.47
C CYS A 42 12.18 6.43 -3.94
N ASP A 43 12.42 5.30 -3.28
CA ASP A 43 13.73 4.85 -2.82
C ASP A 43 14.02 3.44 -3.35
N TRP A 44 15.31 3.09 -3.42
CA TRP A 44 15.76 1.73 -3.67
C TRP A 44 16.15 1.08 -2.33
N LEU A 45 15.36 0.11 -1.89
CA LEU A 45 15.58 -0.59 -0.63
C LEU A 45 16.52 -1.79 -0.87
N PRO A 46 17.65 -1.89 -0.16
CA PRO A 46 18.52 -3.06 -0.24
C PRO A 46 17.89 -4.25 0.49
N LEU A 47 18.03 -5.44 -0.11
CA LEU A 47 17.63 -6.73 0.45
C LEU A 47 18.87 -7.56 0.83
N ALA A 48 18.70 -8.56 1.69
CA ALA A 48 19.78 -9.38 2.24
C ALA A 48 20.47 -10.26 1.20
N ASP A 49 19.79 -10.60 0.10
CA ASP A 49 20.36 -11.32 -1.03
C ASP A 49 21.22 -10.44 -1.96
N GLY A 50 21.36 -9.14 -1.63
CA GLY A 50 22.11 -8.16 -2.41
C GLY A 50 21.31 -7.52 -3.55
N SER A 51 20.05 -7.92 -3.74
CA SER A 51 19.14 -7.26 -4.67
C SER A 51 18.57 -5.97 -4.06
N THR A 52 17.84 -5.20 -4.89
CA THR A 52 17.15 -3.99 -4.45
C THR A 52 15.73 -3.95 -4.99
N ILE A 53 14.79 -3.44 -4.18
CA ILE A 53 13.42 -3.20 -4.60
C ILE A 53 13.11 -1.71 -4.61
N ARG A 54 12.36 -1.24 -5.61
CA ARG A 54 11.88 0.14 -5.67
C ARG A 54 10.64 0.28 -4.79
N ALA A 55 10.62 1.27 -3.91
CA ALA A 55 9.50 1.50 -3.00
C ALA A 55 9.19 2.99 -2.82
N SER A 56 7.93 3.33 -2.51
CA SER A 56 7.54 4.64 -1.99
C SER A 56 7.25 4.56 -0.49
N LEU A 57 7.89 5.42 0.30
CA LEU A 57 7.83 5.41 1.76
C LEU A 57 7.00 6.59 2.27
N VAL A 58 5.69 6.35 2.43
CA VAL A 58 4.72 7.42 2.71
C VAL A 58 4.14 7.25 4.11
N ASP A 59 4.02 8.35 4.84
CA ASP A 59 3.36 8.40 6.14
C ASP A 59 2.24 9.43 6.13
N VAL A 60 1.02 8.95 5.89
CA VAL A 60 -0.19 9.74 6.01
C VAL A 60 -1.23 8.91 6.77
N SER A 61 -1.57 9.34 7.99
CA SER A 61 -2.30 8.60 9.03
C SER A 61 -1.59 7.36 9.56
N ASN A 62 -0.88 6.62 8.74
CA ASN A 62 -0.05 5.50 9.12
C ASN A 62 1.05 5.33 8.06
N PRO A 63 2.28 4.93 8.44
CA PRO A 63 3.35 4.69 7.48
C PRO A 63 3.10 3.41 6.69
N ASP A 64 3.30 3.49 5.38
CA ASP A 64 3.14 2.40 4.44
C ASP A 64 4.33 2.37 3.44
N VAL A 65 4.76 1.16 3.09
CA VAL A 65 5.77 0.86 2.06
C VAL A 65 5.01 0.38 0.83
N PHE A 66 4.96 1.20 -0.21
CA PHE A 66 4.33 0.82 -1.47
C PHE A 66 5.38 0.23 -2.42
N VAL A 67 5.09 -0.93 -2.98
CA VAL A 67 5.91 -1.58 -4.01
C VAL A 67 5.02 -2.03 -5.16
N ARG A 68 5.58 -2.12 -6.37
CA ARG A 68 4.86 -2.62 -7.55
C ARG A 68 5.00 -4.13 -7.63
N VAL A 69 3.92 -4.83 -7.96
CA VAL A 69 3.91 -6.30 -8.09
C VAL A 69 4.83 -6.76 -9.22
N ALA A 70 4.84 -6.05 -10.36
CA ALA A 70 5.72 -6.35 -11.49
C ALA A 70 7.22 -6.31 -11.14
N ASP A 71 7.60 -5.56 -10.09
CA ASP A 71 8.99 -5.46 -9.64
C ASP A 71 9.40 -6.64 -8.74
N LEU A 72 8.46 -7.50 -8.32
CA LEU A 72 8.72 -8.67 -7.48
C LEU A 72 9.26 -9.89 -8.25
N GLY A 73 9.24 -9.85 -9.59
CA GLY A 73 9.71 -10.96 -10.43
C GLY A 73 8.86 -12.22 -10.31
N ILE A 74 7.57 -12.08 -9.96
CA ILE A 74 6.62 -13.18 -9.89
C ILE A 74 5.91 -13.38 -11.24
N PRO A 75 5.76 -14.62 -11.74
CA PRO A 75 5.29 -14.87 -13.11
C PRO A 75 3.79 -14.65 -13.35
N ALA A 76 2.97 -14.33 -12.34
CA ALA A 76 1.53 -14.12 -12.49
C ALA A 76 1.03 -13.03 -11.54
N ASP A 77 1.06 -11.78 -11.99
CA ASP A 77 0.53 -10.63 -11.24
C ASP A 77 -0.98 -10.77 -10.97
N GLU A 78 -1.71 -11.46 -11.83
CA GLU A 78 -3.17 -11.64 -11.74
C GLU A 78 -3.61 -12.67 -10.69
N ASP A 79 -2.75 -13.63 -10.32
CA ASP A 79 -3.02 -14.70 -9.36
C ASP A 79 -2.71 -14.32 -7.89
N LEU A 80 -2.19 -13.11 -7.66
CA LEU A 80 -1.85 -12.65 -6.31
C LEU A 80 -3.11 -12.23 -5.53
N THR A 81 -3.77 -13.23 -4.96
CA THR A 81 -4.89 -13.06 -4.01
C THR A 81 -4.38 -13.13 -2.57
N PRO A 82 -5.13 -12.60 -1.58
CA PRO A 82 -4.78 -12.77 -0.16
C PRO A 82 -4.53 -14.24 0.20
N GLN A 83 -5.33 -15.17 -0.34
CA GLN A 83 -5.19 -16.60 -0.08
C GLN A 83 -3.93 -17.21 -0.72
N ALA A 84 -3.57 -16.78 -1.94
CA ALA A 84 -2.33 -17.20 -2.57
C ALA A 84 -1.09 -16.71 -1.80
N VAL A 85 -1.13 -15.48 -1.27
CA VAL A 85 -0.05 -14.95 -0.43
C VAL A 85 0.04 -15.72 0.89
N GLU A 86 -1.09 -16.00 1.55
CA GLU A 86 -1.10 -16.78 2.80
C GLU A 86 -0.49 -18.18 2.64
N GLY A 87 -0.73 -18.83 1.50
CA GLY A 87 -0.18 -20.15 1.20
C GLY A 87 1.31 -20.15 0.81
N ASN A 88 1.92 -18.98 0.58
CA ASN A 88 3.28 -18.88 0.04
C ASN A 88 4.26 -18.31 1.08
N VAL A 89 4.88 -19.20 1.84
CA VAL A 89 5.85 -18.86 2.90
C VAL A 89 7.02 -18.03 2.36
N ARG A 90 7.52 -18.34 1.16
CA ARG A 90 8.65 -17.63 0.56
C ARG A 90 8.28 -16.19 0.20
N LEU A 91 7.10 -16.00 -0.40
CA LEU A 91 6.59 -14.67 -0.70
C LEU A 91 6.40 -13.85 0.58
N LYS A 92 5.79 -14.44 1.62
CA LYS A 92 5.61 -13.75 2.90
C LYS A 92 6.93 -13.31 3.53
N ALA A 93 7.96 -14.16 3.50
CA ALA A 93 9.28 -13.81 4.00
C ALA A 93 9.91 -12.65 3.21
N MET A 94 9.81 -12.68 1.87
CA MET A 94 10.28 -11.60 1.01
C MET A 94 9.54 -10.28 1.28
N LEU A 95 8.21 -10.31 1.43
CA LEU A 95 7.42 -9.11 1.75
C LEU A 95 7.77 -8.54 3.13
N GLU A 96 8.01 -9.41 4.12
CA GLU A 96 8.44 -8.99 5.44
C GLU A 96 9.84 -8.36 5.41
N GLU A 97 10.76 -8.92 4.63
CA GLU A 97 12.08 -8.34 4.41
C GLU A 97 12.00 -6.93 3.82
N MET A 98 11.20 -6.76 2.77
CA MET A 98 10.94 -5.45 2.15
C MET A 98 10.30 -4.46 3.13
N ARG A 99 9.35 -4.93 3.96
CA ARG A 99 8.72 -4.11 5.01
C ARG A 99 9.76 -3.63 6.03
N ARG A 100 10.64 -4.52 6.51
CA ARG A 100 11.71 -4.20 7.47
C ARG A 100 12.73 -3.22 6.88
N ALA A 101 13.11 -3.40 5.61
CA ALA A 101 13.99 -2.48 4.90
C ALA A 101 13.35 -1.08 4.79
N GLY A 102 12.06 -1.02 4.45
CA GLY A 102 11.29 0.21 4.43
C GLY A 102 11.17 0.87 5.81
N ALA A 103 10.88 0.10 6.86
CA ALA A 103 10.85 0.58 8.25
C ALA A 103 12.17 1.27 8.64
N SER A 104 13.29 0.60 8.35
CA SER A 104 14.64 1.13 8.62
C SER A 104 14.89 2.43 7.87
N ALA A 105 14.55 2.49 6.58
CA ALA A 105 14.71 3.70 5.76
C ALA A 105 13.82 4.86 6.23
N MET A 106 12.65 4.56 6.80
CA MET A 106 11.75 5.54 7.40
C MET A 106 12.20 6.01 8.80
N GLY A 107 13.27 5.45 9.36
CA GLY A 107 13.70 5.72 10.74
C GLY A 107 12.78 5.12 11.80
N LEU A 108 12.00 4.09 11.45
CA LEU A 108 11.14 3.34 12.35
C LEU A 108 11.86 2.08 12.86
N ASP A 109 11.36 1.52 13.96
CA ASP A 109 11.84 0.24 14.48
C ASP A 109 11.39 -0.92 13.55
N PRO A 110 12.32 -1.64 12.90
CA PRO A 110 11.99 -2.73 11.99
C PRO A 110 11.33 -3.93 12.68
N ASP A 111 11.48 -4.09 13.99
CA ASP A 111 10.88 -5.21 14.73
C ASP A 111 9.43 -4.91 15.17
N VAL A 112 8.95 -3.68 14.97
CA VAL A 112 7.53 -3.35 15.12
C VAL A 112 6.77 -3.79 13.87
N GLU A 113 6.08 -4.92 13.95
CA GLU A 113 5.34 -5.48 12.81
C GLU A 113 4.09 -4.68 12.38
N SER A 114 3.57 -3.84 13.29
CA SER A 114 2.32 -3.09 13.05
C SER A 114 2.50 -1.90 12.11
N VAL A 115 3.74 -1.40 11.96
CA VAL A 115 4.11 -0.25 11.14
C VAL A 115 5.55 -0.37 10.62
N PRO A 116 5.84 0.00 9.36
CA PRO A 116 4.88 0.32 8.31
C PRO A 116 4.16 -0.96 7.82
N LYS A 117 3.03 -0.81 7.13
CA LYS A 117 2.48 -1.93 6.33
C LYS A 117 3.22 -2.00 5.00
N ILE A 118 3.32 -3.18 4.42
CA ILE A 118 3.76 -3.33 3.03
C ILE A 118 2.54 -3.50 2.12
N VAL A 119 2.51 -2.75 1.04
CA VAL A 119 1.37 -2.65 0.12
C VAL A 119 1.85 -2.90 -1.29
N LEU A 120 1.26 -3.92 -1.91
CA LEU A 120 1.50 -4.33 -3.28
C LEU A 120 0.53 -3.61 -4.20
N LEU A 121 1.05 -2.94 -5.22
CA LEU A 121 0.27 -2.25 -6.24
C LEU A 121 0.37 -2.98 -7.57
N PHE A 122 -0.79 -3.19 -8.19
CA PHE A 122 -0.92 -3.85 -9.48
C PHE A 122 -1.11 -2.79 -10.57
N ASP A 123 -0.44 -2.94 -11.70
CA ASP A 123 -0.54 -1.99 -12.81
C ASP A 123 -1.81 -2.18 -13.66
N ASN A 124 -2.53 -3.29 -13.48
CA ASN A 124 -3.75 -3.64 -14.21
C ASN A 124 -4.96 -3.64 -13.27
N PRO A 125 -5.57 -2.48 -12.99
CA PRO A 125 -6.79 -2.42 -12.21
C PRO A 125 -7.98 -2.99 -12.98
N SER A 126 -8.91 -3.62 -12.27
CA SER A 126 -10.18 -4.08 -12.84
C SER A 126 -11.02 -2.89 -13.35
N PRO A 127 -11.91 -3.09 -14.34
CA PRO A 127 -12.80 -2.02 -14.80
C PRO A 127 -13.57 -1.35 -13.64
N GLY A 128 -13.53 -0.02 -13.57
CA GLY A 128 -14.16 0.76 -12.49
C GLY A 128 -13.35 0.85 -11.20
N THR A 129 -12.09 0.40 -11.21
CA THR A 129 -11.10 0.62 -10.15
C THR A 129 -9.97 1.48 -10.70
N ASP A 130 -9.49 2.46 -9.94
CA ASP A 130 -8.32 3.23 -10.37
C ASP A 130 -7.02 2.62 -9.84
N ILE A 131 -6.99 2.18 -8.58
CA ILE A 131 -5.85 1.46 -7.99
C ILE A 131 -6.30 0.13 -7.41
N ARG A 132 -5.63 -0.95 -7.83
CA ARG A 132 -5.72 -2.27 -7.23
C ARG A 132 -4.54 -2.47 -6.27
N CYS A 133 -4.81 -2.93 -5.05
CA CYS A 133 -3.76 -3.21 -4.07
C CYS A 133 -4.02 -4.44 -3.20
N LEU A 134 -2.95 -5.03 -2.68
CA LEU A 134 -2.95 -6.05 -1.63
C LEU A 134 -2.04 -5.58 -0.49
N ALA A 135 -2.53 -5.61 0.74
CA ALA A 135 -1.77 -5.14 1.91
C ALA A 135 -1.42 -6.31 2.83
N MET A 136 -0.20 -6.29 3.38
CA MET A 136 0.21 -7.15 4.47
C MET A 136 0.30 -6.35 5.77
N SER A 137 -0.14 -6.95 6.88
CA SER A 137 -0.02 -6.40 8.23
C SER A 137 0.27 -7.55 9.18
N MET A 138 1.27 -7.41 10.07
CA MET A 138 1.64 -8.47 11.03
C MET A 138 1.84 -9.84 10.33
N GLY A 139 2.53 -9.82 9.18
CA GLY A 139 2.77 -11.02 8.37
C GLY A 139 1.53 -11.66 7.74
N GLN A 140 0.36 -11.00 7.72
CA GLN A 140 -0.88 -11.53 7.17
C GLN A 140 -1.45 -10.62 6.08
N ALA A 141 -1.98 -11.21 5.02
CA ALA A 141 -2.70 -10.54 3.95
C ALA A 141 -4.06 -10.03 4.48
N HIS A 142 -4.30 -8.74 4.31
CA HIS A 142 -5.56 -8.16 4.73
C HIS A 142 -6.67 -8.54 3.74
N LYS A 143 -7.81 -9.01 4.26
CA LYS A 143 -8.99 -9.43 3.44
C LYS A 143 -9.82 -8.25 2.90
N ALA A 144 -9.35 -7.03 3.15
CA ALA A 144 -9.99 -5.75 2.84
C ALA A 144 -8.89 -4.68 2.81
N VAL A 145 -9.22 -3.42 2.56
CA VAL A 145 -8.26 -2.32 2.77
C VAL A 145 -8.53 -1.65 4.12
N PRO A 146 -7.54 -1.60 5.05
CA PRO A 146 -7.64 -0.81 6.27
C PRO A 146 -7.91 0.67 5.96
N LEU A 147 -8.74 1.35 6.76
CA LEU A 147 -9.06 2.77 6.54
C LEU A 147 -7.80 3.66 6.50
N THR A 148 -6.86 3.45 7.42
CA THR A 148 -5.62 4.23 7.46
C THR A 148 -4.76 4.01 6.21
N LEU A 149 -4.77 2.79 5.66
CA LEU A 149 -4.10 2.49 4.40
C LEU A 149 -4.81 3.13 3.21
N ALA A 150 -6.14 3.08 3.15
CA ALA A 150 -6.89 3.77 2.09
C ALA A 150 -6.59 5.26 2.05
N LEU A 151 -6.51 5.90 3.22
CA LEU A 151 -6.17 7.31 3.34
C LEU A 151 -4.72 7.57 2.89
N CYS A 152 -3.77 6.74 3.33
CA CYS A 152 -2.38 6.88 2.94
C CYS A 152 -2.18 6.68 1.43
N LEU A 153 -2.74 5.61 0.87
CA LEU A 153 -2.71 5.32 -0.57
C LEU A 153 -3.39 6.43 -1.38
N GLY A 154 -4.54 6.94 -0.91
CA GLY A 154 -5.22 8.08 -1.52
C GLY A 154 -4.34 9.34 -1.54
N ALA A 155 -3.66 9.65 -0.43
CA ALA A 155 -2.73 10.78 -0.38
C ALA A 155 -1.50 10.55 -1.28
N ALA A 156 -0.90 9.36 -1.21
CA ALA A 156 0.26 8.98 -2.01
C ALA A 156 -0.03 9.07 -3.52
N SER A 157 -1.24 8.69 -3.95
CA SER A 157 -1.66 8.84 -5.36
C SER A 157 -1.64 10.28 -5.88
N GLN A 158 -1.59 11.27 -4.99
CA GLN A 158 -1.52 12.70 -5.31
C GLN A 158 -0.12 13.28 -5.10
N LEU A 159 0.84 12.48 -4.61
CA LEU A 159 2.24 12.87 -4.48
C LEU A 159 2.98 12.49 -5.77
N PRO A 160 3.46 13.48 -6.56
CA PRO A 160 4.10 13.23 -7.84
C PRO A 160 5.22 12.19 -7.75
N GLU A 161 5.34 11.37 -8.79
CA GLU A 161 6.40 10.38 -8.98
C GLU A 161 6.42 9.20 -7.99
N THR A 162 5.56 9.18 -6.97
CA THR A 162 5.41 7.98 -6.12
C THR A 162 4.84 6.81 -6.91
N ILE A 163 5.07 5.57 -6.47
CA ILE A 163 4.52 4.37 -7.12
C ILE A 163 2.99 4.42 -7.20
N PRO A 164 2.23 4.81 -6.15
CA PRO A 164 0.80 5.08 -6.26
C PRO A 164 0.41 6.10 -7.34
N TRP A 165 1.14 7.21 -7.46
CA TRP A 165 0.88 8.23 -8.48
C TRP A 165 1.16 7.72 -9.90
N GLN A 166 2.20 6.89 -10.05
CA GLN A 166 2.52 6.24 -11.33
C GLN A 166 1.45 5.23 -11.73
N ALA A 167 0.94 4.43 -10.78
CA ALA A 167 -0.14 3.47 -11.02
C ALA A 167 -1.43 4.16 -11.53
N MET A 168 -1.62 5.42 -11.17
CA MET A 168 -2.72 6.26 -11.64
C MET A 168 -2.50 6.92 -13.01
N GLY A 169 -1.31 6.78 -13.61
CA GLY A 169 -0.94 7.55 -14.81
C GLY A 169 -1.03 9.07 -14.63
N GLY A 170 -0.87 9.57 -13.39
CA GLY A 170 -0.99 10.99 -13.06
C GLY A 170 -2.44 11.53 -12.98
N GLN A 171 -3.44 10.66 -12.83
CA GLN A 171 -4.85 11.02 -12.69
C GLN A 171 -5.33 11.02 -11.21
N LYS A 172 -6.55 11.52 -10.95
CA LYS A 172 -7.18 11.49 -9.61
C LYS A 172 -7.62 10.07 -9.25
N ALA A 173 -7.42 9.62 -8.01
CA ALA A 173 -7.59 8.23 -7.61
C ALA A 173 -8.89 7.89 -6.85
N ILE A 174 -9.44 6.71 -7.16
CA ILE A 174 -10.42 5.90 -6.42
C ILE A 174 -9.74 4.55 -6.10
N VAL A 175 -9.60 4.23 -4.82
CA VAL A 175 -8.92 3.04 -4.33
C VAL A 175 -9.89 1.86 -4.20
N SER A 176 -9.54 0.69 -4.75
CA SER A 176 -10.28 -0.57 -4.54
C SER A 176 -9.36 -1.69 -4.04
N HIS A 177 -9.93 -2.69 -3.37
CA HIS A 177 -9.21 -3.84 -2.83
C HIS A 177 -9.50 -5.11 -3.64
N CYS A 178 -8.65 -6.13 -3.51
CA CYS A 178 -8.85 -7.48 -4.07
C CYS A 178 -9.03 -8.53 -3.00
#